data_AF-A0A553SNN8-F1
#
_entry.id   AF-A0A553SNN8-F1
#
_cell.length_a   1.000
_cell.length_b   1.000
_cell.length_c   1.000
_cell.angle_alpha   90.00
_cell.angle_beta   90.00
_cell.angle_gamma   90.00
#
_symmetry.space_group_name_H-M   'P 1'
#
loop_
_entity.id
_entity.type
_entity.pdbx_description
1 polymer ?
#
loop_
_entity_poly.entity_id
_entity_poly.type
_entity_poly.pdbx_seq_one_letter_code
_entity_poly.pdbx_strand_id
1 'polypeptide(L)' 'MVNLNEAKRRIMIQKLEVYGNYPFDALHSFSLSELNKRYHECMAAMHPHDGTGSIKWKKN' A
#
# COMPACT_ATOMS: atom_id res chain seq x y z
N MET A 1 1.15 4.88 -25.18
CA MET A 1 0.14 4.24 -24.31
C MET A 1 0.76 4.12 -22.92
N VAL A 2 0.18 4.77 -21.90
CA VAL A 2 0.68 4.63 -20.52
C VAL A 2 0.27 3.25 -20.01
N ASN A 3 1.25 2.44 -19.63
CA ASN A 3 0.98 1.14 -19.04
C ASN A 3 0.48 1.35 -17.60
N LEU A 4 -0.84 1.26 -17.40
CA LEU A 4 -1.52 1.48 -16.12
C LEU A 4 -0.91 0.66 -14.96
N ASN A 5 -0.42 -0.55 -15.24
CA ASN A 5 0.24 -1.38 -14.25
C ASN A 5 1.60 -0.82 -13.82
N GLU A 6 2.34 -0.21 -14.74
CA GLU A 6 3.63 0.41 -14.44
C GLU A 6 3.45 1.70 -13.63
N ALA A 7 2.43 2.49 -13.97
CA ALA A 7 2.06 3.68 -13.18
C ALA A 7 1.66 3.31 -11.74
N LYS A 8 0.81 2.29 -11.57
CA LYS A 8 0.44 1.76 -10.24
C LYS A 8 1.65 1.28 -9.45
N ARG A 9 2.56 0.55 -10.12
CA ARG A 9 3.79 0.05 -9.50
C ARG A 9 4.65 1.19 -8.97
N ARG A 10 4.89 2.24 -9.77
CA ARG A 10 5.69 3.41 -9.36
C ARG A 10 5.11 4.10 -8.12
N ILE A 11 3.79 4.27 -8.07
CA ILE A 11 3.10 4.89 -6.92
C ILE A 11 3.26 4.03 -5.66
N MET A 12 3.14 2.71 -5.78
CA MET A 12 3.35 1.79 -4.64
C MET A 12 4.78 1.83 -4.12
N ILE A 13 5.77 1.86 -5.02
CA ILE A 13 7.18 1.96 -4.66
C ILE A 13 7.45 3.25 -3.88
N GLN A 14 6.98 4.40 -4.38
CA GLN A 14 7.14 5.69 -3.67
C GLN A 14 6.51 5.67 -2.27
N LYS A 15 5.31 5.12 -2.14
CA LYS A 15 4.66 4.98 -0.82
C LYS A 15 5.47 4.07 0.11
N LEU A 16 5.96 2.94 -0.37
CA LEU A 16 6.74 2.00 0.43
C LEU A 16 8.14 2.52 0.80
N GLU A 17 8.74 3.34 -0.05
CA GLU A 17 9.99 4.04 0.26
C GLU A 17 9.79 5.00 1.44
N VAL A 18 8.70 5.79 1.41
CA VAL A 18 8.39 6.77 2.46
C VAL A 18 7.96 6.11 3.76
N TYR A 19 7.09 5.10 3.70
CA TYR A 19 6.44 4.54 4.89
C TYR A 19 7.07 3.24 5.41
N GLY A 20 7.63 2.43 4.51
CA GLY A 20 8.11 1.08 4.83
C GLY A 20 9.60 0.99 5.12
N ASN A 21 10.34 2.11 5.01
CA ASN A 21 11.79 2.17 5.19
C ASN A 21 12.56 1.12 4.36
N TYR A 22 12.03 0.81 3.17
CA TYR A 22 12.65 -0.14 2.24
C TYR A 22 13.61 0.60 1.30
N PRO A 23 14.79 0.04 1.00
CA PRO A 23 15.65 0.58 -0.04
C PRO A 23 14.97 0.45 -1.41
N PHE A 24 15.05 1.51 -2.22
CA PHE A 24 14.41 1.61 -3.55
C PHE A 24 14.74 0.41 -4.47
N ASP A 25 15.97 -0.08 -4.42
CA ASP A 25 16.44 -1.21 -5.22
C ASP A 25 15.70 -2.53 -4.90
N ALA A 26 15.40 -2.74 -3.60
CA ALA A 26 14.63 -3.91 -3.16
C ALA A 26 13.17 -3.81 -3.64
N LEU A 27 12.58 -2.61 -3.62
CA LEU A 27 11.20 -2.38 -4.10
C LEU A 27 11.07 -2.60 -5.61
N HIS A 28 12.10 -2.28 -6.38
CA HIS A 28 12.16 -2.55 -7.81
C HIS A 28 12.29 -4.04 -8.14
N SER A 29 12.75 -4.88 -7.23
CA SER A 29 12.80 -6.34 -7.42
C SER A 29 11.47 -7.04 -7.17
N PHE A 30 10.52 -6.38 -6.50
CA PHE A 30 9.23 -6.99 -6.14
C PHE A 30 8.20 -6.93 -7.26
N SER A 31 7.38 -7.98 -7.31
CA SER A 31 6.17 -8.03 -8.14
C SER A 31 5.11 -7.05 -7.65
N LEU A 32 4.16 -6.65 -8.52
CA LEU A 32 3.07 -5.75 -8.14
C LEU A 32 2.24 -6.30 -6.97
N SER A 33 1.98 -7.61 -6.93
CA SER A 33 1.28 -8.27 -5.83
C SER A 33 2.03 -8.16 -4.50
N GLU A 34 3.35 -8.33 -4.54
CA GLU A 34 4.22 -8.21 -3.38
C GLU A 34 4.29 -6.78 -2.85
N LEU A 35 4.40 -5.79 -3.74
CA LEU A 35 4.32 -4.38 -3.39
C LEU A 35 2.97 -4.05 -2.74
N ASN A 36 1.87 -4.59 -3.29
CA ASN A 36 0.55 -4.39 -2.71
C ASN A 36 0.46 -5.00 -1.31
N LYS A 37 0.93 -6.24 -1.12
CA LYS A 37 0.94 -6.89 0.20
C LYS A 37 1.71 -6.06 1.23
N ARG A 38 2.96 -5.69 0.92
CA ARG A 38 3.80 -4.88 1.81
C ARG A 38 3.18 -3.51 2.11
N TYR A 39 2.53 -2.89 1.13
CA TYR A 39 1.85 -1.61 1.33
C TYR A 39 0.70 -1.75 2.34
N HIS A 40 -0.12 -2.79 2.21
CA HIS A 40 -1.20 -3.06 3.15
C HIS A 40 -0.66 -3.37 4.56
N GLU A 41 0.42 -4.15 4.68
CA GLU A 41 1.07 -4.42 5.97
C GLU A 41 1.63 -3.14 6.62
N CYS A 42 2.29 -2.29 5.82
CA CYS A 42 2.83 -1.01 6.26
C CYS A 42 1.72 -0.04 6.71
N MET A 43 0.64 0.07 5.95
CA MET A 43 -0.52 0.89 6.31
C MET A 43 -1.27 0.35 7.53
N ALA A 44 -1.37 -0.97 7.69
CA ALA A 44 -1.98 -1.57 8.88
C ALA A 44 -1.16 -1.32 10.15
N ALA A 45 0.17 -1.27 10.04
CA ALA A 45 1.04 -0.94 11.16
C ALA A 45 1.05 0.56 11.49
N MET A 46 0.98 1.42 10.47
CA MET A 46 1.00 2.88 10.63
C MET A 46 -0.35 3.47 11.07
N HIS A 47 -1.42 2.90 10.55
CA HIS A 47 -2.79 3.16 10.99
C HIS A 47 -3.30 1.86 11.59
N PRO A 48 -3.00 1.57 12.88
CA PRO A 48 -3.81 0.62 13.61
C PRO A 48 -5.24 1.11 13.44
N HIS A 49 -6.03 0.38 12.65
CA HIS A 49 -7.45 0.65 12.49
C HIS A 49 -8.05 0.31 13.85
N ASP A 50 -8.00 1.28 14.77
CA ASP A 50 -8.84 1.32 15.95
C ASP A 50 -10.25 1.12 15.38
N GLY A 51 -10.89 -0.02 15.66
CA GLY A 51 -12.14 -0.46 15.04
C GLY A 51 -13.34 0.50 15.19
N THR A 52 -13.09 1.71 15.68
CA THR A 52 -13.94 2.89 15.83
C THR A 52 -14.36 3.52 14.50
N GLY A 53 -13.82 3.06 13.36
CA GLY A 53 -14.27 3.44 12.02
C GLY A 53 -15.37 2.57 11.42
N SER A 54 -16.03 1.72 12.21
CA SER A 54 -17.18 0.95 11.74
C SER A 54 -18.37 1.90 11.52
N ILE A 55 -18.58 2.35 10.28
CA ILE A 55 -19.89 2.82 9.83
C ILE A 55 -20.83 1.62 9.99
N LYS A 56 -21.48 1.51 11.15
CA LYS A 56 -22.69 0.71 11.27
C LYS A 56 -23.67 1.32 10.29
N TRP A 57 -23.90 0.66 9.16
CA TRP A 57 -25.07 0.92 8.34
C TRP A 57 -26.29 0.68 9.23
N LYS A 58 -26.77 1.74 9.88
CA LYS A 58 -28.09 1.75 10.50
C LYS A 58 -29.07 1.60 9.35
N LYS A 59 -29.59 0.37 9.16
CA LYS A 59 -30.84 0.17 8.42
C LYS A 59 -31.89 1.05 9.09
N ASN A 60 -32.38 2.05 8.38
CA ASN A 60 -33.67 2.67 8.65
C ASN A 60 -34.47 2.69 7.36
#